data_AF-A0A2T2Z659-F1
#
_entry.id   AF-A0A2T2Z659-F1
#
_cell.length_a   1.000
_cell.length_b   1.000
_cell.length_c   1.000
_cell.angle_alpha   90.00
_cell.angle_beta   90.00
_cell.angle_gamma   90.00
#
_symmetry.space_group_name_H-M   'P 1'
#
loop_
_entity.id
_entity.type
_entity.pdbx_description
1 polymer ?
#
loop_
_entity_poly.entity_id
_entity_poly.type
_entity_poly.pdbx_seq_one_letter_code
_entity_poly.pdbx_strand_id
1 'polypeptide(L)'
;MELAQSMPVDPADTVADWRLVRRTLNRNRHELTATAARLYWDSVPIEGTTCITRPNWMAPMPLDLDLIRLEFDADAPPPICDGTEVESEPYRPMRPNGLSRYTRYSQAVRAIARPTLFENRMSYRLLDVSFDECGGRMAFGSTTYFDMVDVCEVIAHETAAVYGQRIAELLASHWMTCPSGTGSATCSIPGVGRSCRVSTP
;
A
#
# COMPACT_ATOMS: atom_id res chain seq x y z
N MET A 1 -39.59 4.56 -1.89
CA MET A 1 -38.15 4.85 -1.91
C MET A 1 -37.46 3.52 -2.03
N GLU A 2 -37.38 3.02 -3.25
CA GLU A 2 -36.90 1.68 -3.59
C GLU A 2 -35.38 1.73 -3.59
N LEU A 3 -34.77 1.03 -2.62
CA LEU A 3 -33.33 0.86 -2.56
C LEU A 3 -32.92 0.12 -3.84
N ALA A 4 -32.15 0.77 -4.70
CA ALA A 4 -31.52 0.11 -5.83
C ALA A 4 -30.77 -1.11 -5.29
N GLN A 5 -31.31 -2.31 -5.58
CA GLN A 5 -30.66 -3.55 -5.26
C GLN A 5 -29.35 -3.57 -6.04
N SER A 6 -28.25 -3.30 -5.34
CA SER A 6 -26.89 -3.49 -5.86
C SER A 6 -26.82 -4.90 -6.44
N MET A 7 -26.46 -5.01 -7.73
CA MET A 7 -26.26 -6.31 -8.37
C MET A 7 -25.35 -7.16 -7.48
N PRO A 8 -25.67 -8.44 -7.23
CA PRO A 8 -24.80 -9.30 -6.45
C PRO A 8 -23.45 -9.38 -7.17
N VAL A 9 -22.43 -8.81 -6.54
CA VAL A 9 -21.06 -8.88 -7.06
C VAL A 9 -20.61 -10.32 -6.92
N ASP A 10 -20.23 -10.96 -8.02
CA ASP A 10 -19.73 -12.34 -7.98
C ASP A 10 -18.43 -12.37 -7.15
N PRO A 11 -18.34 -13.21 -6.10
CA PRO A 11 -17.11 -13.36 -5.32
C PRO A 11 -15.88 -13.66 -6.19
N ALA A 12 -16.05 -14.42 -7.27
CA ALA A 12 -14.98 -14.74 -8.21
C ALA A 12 -14.41 -13.48 -8.88
N ASP A 13 -15.28 -12.54 -9.28
CA ASP A 13 -14.89 -11.27 -9.88
C ASP A 13 -14.12 -10.41 -8.88
N THR A 14 -14.59 -10.32 -7.62
CA THR A 14 -13.86 -9.56 -6.58
C THR A 14 -12.46 -10.11 -6.32
N VAL A 15 -12.28 -11.43 -6.40
CA VAL A 15 -10.98 -12.08 -6.21
C VAL A 15 -10.08 -11.84 -7.43
N ALA A 16 -10.63 -11.86 -8.64
CA ALA A 16 -9.90 -11.55 -9.87
C ALA A 16 -9.39 -10.10 -9.88
N ASP A 17 -10.25 -9.14 -9.52
CA ASP A 17 -9.91 -7.73 -9.40
C ASP A 17 -8.85 -7.49 -8.32
N TRP A 18 -9.05 -8.08 -7.13
CA TRP A 18 -8.07 -7.98 -6.06
C TRP A 18 -6.70 -8.54 -6.46
N ARG A 19 -6.66 -9.66 -7.21
CA ARG A 19 -5.41 -10.20 -7.77
C ARG A 19 -4.77 -9.25 -8.78
N LEU A 20 -5.57 -8.57 -9.60
CA LEU A 20 -5.08 -7.60 -10.57
C LEU A 20 -4.42 -6.41 -9.86
N VAL A 21 -5.13 -5.79 -8.92
CA VAL A 21 -4.60 -4.66 -8.14
C VAL A 21 -3.35 -5.06 -7.37
N ARG A 22 -3.34 -6.24 -6.73
CA ARG A 22 -2.15 -6.75 -6.04
C ARG A 22 -0.95 -6.96 -6.98
N ARG A 23 -1.16 -7.42 -8.22
CA ARG A 23 -0.08 -7.50 -9.22
C ARG A 23 0.42 -6.11 -9.61
N THR A 24 -0.47 -5.14 -9.79
CA THR A 24 -0.11 -3.74 -10.06
C THR A 24 0.71 -3.16 -8.92
N LEU A 25 0.27 -3.36 -7.67
CA LEU A 25 1.01 -2.97 -6.48
C LEU A 25 2.42 -3.55 -6.51
N ASN A 26 2.55 -4.87 -6.64
CA ASN A 26 3.84 -5.55 -6.58
C ASN A 26 4.81 -5.11 -7.69
N ARG A 27 4.31 -4.78 -8.88
CA ARG A 27 5.14 -4.32 -10.01
C ARG A 27 5.60 -2.86 -9.87
N ASN A 28 4.81 -2.02 -9.20
CA ASN A 28 5.03 -0.58 -9.16
C ASN A 28 5.34 -0.06 -7.75
N ARG A 29 5.79 -0.93 -6.82
CA ARG A 29 5.97 -0.57 -5.39
C ARG A 29 6.78 0.70 -5.20
N HIS A 30 7.91 0.84 -5.90
CA HIS A 30 8.75 2.02 -5.80
C HIS A 30 8.02 3.33 -6.17
N GLU A 31 7.36 3.36 -7.33
CA GLU A 31 6.62 4.55 -7.78
C GLU A 31 5.42 4.88 -6.88
N LEU A 32 4.71 3.84 -6.42
CA LEU A 32 3.60 3.99 -5.50
C LEU A 32 4.05 4.52 -4.14
N THR A 33 5.16 4.03 -3.60
CA THR A 33 5.76 4.55 -2.35
C THR A 33 6.16 6.01 -2.51
N ALA A 34 6.86 6.38 -3.58
CA ALA A 34 7.25 7.77 -3.83
C ALA A 34 6.03 8.69 -3.98
N THR A 35 4.93 8.18 -4.54
CA THR A 35 3.68 8.92 -4.69
C THR A 35 2.93 9.07 -3.38
N ALA A 36 2.81 7.99 -2.60
CA ALA A 36 2.20 8.01 -1.29
C ALA A 36 2.92 8.94 -0.31
N ALA A 37 4.27 9.00 -0.36
CA ALA A 37 5.05 9.90 0.48
C ALA A 37 4.66 11.38 0.31
N ARG A 38 4.21 11.79 -0.88
CA ARG A 38 3.77 13.18 -1.15
C ARG A 38 2.39 13.52 -0.56
N LEU A 39 1.64 12.53 -0.07
CA LEU A 39 0.32 12.72 0.52
C LEU A 39 0.40 13.14 2.01
N TYR A 40 1.54 12.95 2.65
CA TYR A 40 1.73 13.27 4.06
C TYR A 40 2.26 14.70 4.23
N TRP A 41 1.46 15.57 4.84
CA TRP A 41 1.72 17.01 4.94
C TRP A 41 2.60 17.39 6.16
N ASP A 42 2.56 16.60 7.23
CA ASP A 42 3.29 16.85 8.50
C ASP A 42 4.54 16.00 8.70
N SER A 43 4.85 15.11 7.76
CA SER A 43 5.95 14.18 7.92
C SER A 43 7.28 14.78 7.48
N VAL A 44 8.36 14.50 8.21
CA VAL A 44 9.71 14.93 7.85
C VAL A 44 10.35 13.84 6.98
N PRO A 45 10.78 14.13 5.73
CA PRO A 45 11.48 13.15 4.92
C PRO A 45 12.88 12.87 5.50
N ILE A 46 13.31 11.61 5.50
CA ILE A 46 14.69 11.24 5.86
C ILE A 46 15.55 11.36 4.60
N GLU A 47 16.55 12.25 4.64
CA GLU A 47 17.44 12.54 3.51
C GLU A 47 18.04 11.26 2.90
N GLY A 48 18.05 11.18 1.57
CA GLY A 48 18.60 10.04 0.84
C GLY A 48 17.73 8.77 0.84
N THR A 49 16.52 8.81 1.42
CA THR A 49 15.61 7.65 1.49
C THR A 49 14.18 8.01 1.06
N THR A 50 13.33 6.99 0.88
CA THR A 50 11.87 7.15 0.72
C THR A 50 11.12 7.11 2.06
N CYS A 51 11.84 7.11 3.19
CA CYS A 51 11.26 7.00 4.51
C CYS A 51 10.87 8.38 5.05
N ILE A 52 9.82 8.39 5.84
CA ILE A 52 9.33 9.57 6.56
C ILE A 52 9.48 9.33 8.07
N THR A 53 9.66 10.42 8.82
CA THR A 53 9.79 10.44 10.28
C THR A 53 8.94 11.56 10.88
N ARG A 54 8.99 11.66 12.20
CA ARG A 54 8.37 12.74 12.98
C ARG A 54 9.43 13.75 13.43
N PRO A 55 9.03 15.01 13.72
CA PRO A 55 9.93 15.94 14.40
C PRO A 55 10.52 15.32 15.67
N ASN A 56 11.81 15.57 15.92
CA ASN A 56 12.56 15.10 17.10
C ASN A 56 12.75 13.56 17.21
N TRP A 57 12.39 12.79 16.17
CA TRP A 57 12.62 11.33 16.14
C TRP A 57 13.95 10.93 15.48
N MET A 58 14.74 11.91 15.07
CA MET A 58 16.09 11.73 14.52
C MET A 58 17.11 12.29 15.50
N ALA A 59 18.20 11.56 15.71
CA ALA A 59 19.32 12.08 16.48
C ALA A 59 19.95 13.28 15.75
N PRO A 60 20.35 14.35 16.46
CA PRO A 60 20.95 15.54 15.84
C PRO A 60 22.34 15.27 15.25
N MET A 61 23.00 14.21 15.72
CA MET A 61 24.27 13.70 15.23
C MET A 61 24.28 12.16 15.33
N PRO A 62 25.16 11.46 14.61
CA PRO A 62 25.35 10.03 14.81
C PRO A 62 25.68 9.71 16.28
N LEU A 63 24.99 8.72 16.85
CA LEU A 63 25.19 8.25 18.23
C LEU A 63 25.74 6.83 18.22
N ASP A 64 26.61 6.52 19.17
CA ASP A 64 27.00 5.14 19.44
C ASP A 64 25.81 4.36 20.02
N LEU A 65 25.65 3.10 19.59
CA LEU A 65 24.48 2.29 19.93
C LEU A 65 24.39 1.94 21.43
N ASP A 66 25.52 1.95 22.14
CA ASP A 66 25.59 1.74 23.59
C ASP A 66 25.03 2.93 24.39
N LEU A 67 24.93 4.11 23.77
CA LEU A 67 24.26 5.29 24.31
C LEU A 67 22.73 5.26 24.12
N ILE A 68 22.19 4.23 23.46
CA ILE A 68 20.75 4.07 23.24
C ILE A 68 20.16 3.09 24.25
N ARG A 69 19.33 3.62 25.14
CA ARG A 69 18.55 2.80 26.08
C ARG A 69 17.30 2.25 25.40
N LEU A 70 17.12 0.93 25.48
CA LEU A 70 15.91 0.26 25.03
C LEU A 70 14.96 0.03 26.22
N GLU A 71 13.71 0.39 26.05
CA GLU A 71 12.64 0.14 27.01
C GLU A 71 11.56 -0.74 26.37
N PHE A 72 11.03 -1.67 27.15
CA PHE A 72 9.95 -2.54 26.71
C PHE A 72 8.75 -2.40 27.65
N ASP A 73 7.62 -2.02 27.07
CA ASP A 73 6.32 -1.93 27.72
C ASP A 73 5.45 -3.09 27.26
N ALA A 74 5.30 -4.10 28.13
CA ALA A 74 4.50 -5.28 27.85
C ALA A 74 2.99 -4.98 27.77
N ASP A 75 2.55 -3.92 28.44
CA ASP A 75 1.15 -3.53 28.61
C ASP A 75 0.78 -2.32 27.72
N ALA A 76 1.64 -2.00 26.75
CA ALA A 76 1.42 -0.90 25.82
C ALA A 76 0.05 -1.01 25.14
N PRO A 77 -0.72 0.09 25.03
CA PRO A 77 -2.06 0.06 24.47
C PRO A 77 -2.04 -0.39 23.00
N PRO A 78 -3.09 -1.07 22.50
CA PRO A 78 -3.15 -1.50 21.10
C PRO A 78 -3.02 -0.31 20.13
N PRO A 79 -2.60 -0.53 18.88
CA PRO A 79 -2.54 0.54 17.90
C PRO A 79 -3.93 1.13 17.64
N ILE A 80 -3.98 2.41 17.27
CA ILE A 80 -5.22 3.13 16.97
C ILE A 80 -5.95 2.47 15.79
N CYS A 81 -5.19 1.91 14.85
CA CYS A 81 -5.69 1.15 13.71
C CYS A 81 -5.03 -0.23 13.64
N ASP A 82 -5.80 -1.22 13.19
CA ASP A 82 -5.39 -2.62 13.05
C ASP A 82 -5.74 -3.24 11.69
N GLY A 83 -6.26 -2.44 10.75
CA GLY A 83 -6.57 -2.85 9.38
C GLY A 83 -7.93 -3.55 9.22
N THR A 84 -8.75 -3.56 10.26
CA THR A 84 -10.13 -4.10 10.24
C THR A 84 -11.21 -3.04 10.10
N GLU A 85 -10.83 -1.77 9.98
CA GLU A 85 -11.73 -0.64 9.89
C GLU A 85 -12.64 -0.70 8.65
N VAL A 86 -13.70 0.11 8.66
CA VAL A 86 -14.68 0.14 7.56
C VAL A 86 -14.06 0.73 6.28
N GLU A 87 -13.13 1.68 6.44
CA GLU A 87 -12.40 2.33 5.36
C GLU A 87 -11.55 1.32 4.55
N SER A 88 -11.07 0.27 5.22
CA SER A 88 -10.25 -0.77 4.59
C SER A 88 -11.09 -1.89 3.96
N GLU A 89 -12.40 -1.94 4.21
CA GLU A 89 -13.30 -3.00 3.73
C GLU A 89 -13.37 -3.12 2.20
N PRO A 90 -13.52 -2.05 1.41
CA PRO A 90 -13.63 -2.15 -0.05
C PRO A 90 -12.42 -2.84 -0.72
N TYR A 91 -11.25 -2.74 -0.09
CA TYR A 91 -9.97 -3.25 -0.59
C TYR A 91 -9.66 -4.69 -0.16
N ARG A 92 -10.55 -5.33 0.60
CA ARG A 92 -10.48 -6.75 0.95
C ARG A 92 -11.44 -7.54 0.06
N PRO A 93 -11.04 -8.65 -0.58
CA PRO A 93 -11.90 -9.38 -1.49
C PRO A 93 -13.03 -10.10 -0.73
N MET A 94 -14.08 -10.50 -1.45
CA MET A 94 -15.13 -11.33 -0.86
C MET A 94 -14.60 -12.73 -0.54
N ARG A 95 -15.14 -13.34 0.51
CA ARG A 95 -14.93 -14.75 0.81
C ARG A 95 -15.67 -15.61 -0.23
N PRO A 96 -15.26 -16.88 -0.43
CA PRO A 96 -15.92 -17.78 -1.40
C PRO A 96 -17.42 -17.98 -1.16
N ASN A 97 -17.90 -17.76 0.07
CA ASN A 97 -19.33 -17.87 0.39
C ASN A 97 -20.17 -16.68 -0.12
N GLY A 98 -19.54 -15.59 -0.58
CA GLY A 98 -20.19 -14.39 -1.07
C GLY A 98 -20.99 -13.60 -0.03
N LEU A 99 -20.89 -13.95 1.25
CA LEU A 99 -21.67 -13.29 2.32
C LEU A 99 -20.90 -12.17 3.01
N SER A 100 -19.57 -12.21 2.97
CA SER A 100 -18.72 -11.23 3.66
C SER A 100 -17.35 -11.13 3.00
N ARG A 101 -16.67 -10.02 3.23
CA ARG A 101 -15.26 -9.85 2.88
C ARG A 101 -14.36 -10.50 3.93
N TYR A 102 -13.10 -10.71 3.57
CA TYR A 102 -12.10 -11.06 4.59
C TYR A 102 -12.02 -9.93 5.62
N THR A 103 -11.88 -10.29 6.89
CA THR A 103 -11.83 -9.31 7.99
C THR A 103 -10.47 -8.59 8.01
N ARG A 104 -9.41 -9.35 7.71
CA ARG A 104 -8.02 -8.89 7.70
C ARG A 104 -7.39 -9.14 6.35
N TYR A 105 -6.50 -8.26 5.90
CA TYR A 105 -5.84 -8.38 4.60
C TYR A 105 -4.94 -9.62 4.51
N SER A 106 -4.22 -9.94 5.60
CA SER A 106 -3.41 -11.15 5.73
C SER A 106 -4.19 -12.44 5.53
N GLN A 107 -5.48 -12.47 5.91
CA GLN A 107 -6.37 -13.62 5.66
C GLN A 107 -6.64 -13.79 4.16
N ALA A 108 -6.89 -12.70 3.45
CA ALA A 108 -7.06 -12.72 2.00
C ALA A 108 -5.78 -13.19 1.29
N VAL A 109 -4.63 -12.67 1.70
CA VAL A 109 -3.32 -13.12 1.18
C VAL A 109 -3.13 -14.62 1.41
N ARG A 110 -3.39 -15.12 2.62
CA ARG A 110 -3.29 -16.55 2.95
C ARG A 110 -4.16 -17.42 2.06
N ALA A 111 -5.39 -17.00 1.80
CA ALA A 111 -6.36 -17.80 1.06
C ALA A 111 -6.15 -17.74 -0.46
N ILE A 112 -5.72 -16.60 -0.99
CA ILE A 112 -5.79 -16.30 -2.43
C ILE A 112 -4.41 -16.28 -3.10
N ALA A 113 -3.37 -15.84 -2.38
CA ALA A 113 -2.07 -15.48 -2.94
C ALA A 113 -0.92 -15.73 -1.94
N ARG A 114 -0.94 -16.88 -1.26
CA ARG A 114 0.00 -17.20 -0.18
C ARG A 114 1.45 -17.27 -0.69
N PRO A 115 2.37 -16.45 -0.15
CA PRO A 115 3.81 -16.58 -0.41
C PRO A 115 4.41 -17.84 0.23
N THR A 116 5.60 -18.24 -0.22
CA THR A 116 6.34 -19.39 0.33
C THR A 116 6.65 -19.20 1.82
N LEU A 117 7.14 -18.02 2.21
CA LEU A 117 7.30 -17.63 3.60
C LEU A 117 6.14 -16.71 3.98
N PHE A 118 5.19 -17.23 4.76
CA PHE A 118 4.02 -16.49 5.23
C PHE A 118 3.64 -16.92 6.64
N GLU A 119 4.36 -16.36 7.61
CA GLU A 119 4.29 -16.71 9.02
C GLU A 119 4.06 -15.45 9.85
N ASN A 120 3.20 -15.56 10.88
CA ASN A 120 2.99 -14.47 11.82
C ASN A 120 3.97 -14.59 12.98
N ARG A 121 5.06 -13.82 12.97
CA ARG A 121 6.07 -13.81 14.03
C ARG A 121 5.84 -12.65 14.99
N MET A 122 6.29 -12.83 16.24
CA MET A 122 6.38 -11.73 17.21
C MET A 122 7.37 -10.68 16.69
N SER A 123 7.01 -9.42 16.89
CA SER A 123 7.77 -8.24 16.52
C SER A 123 7.65 -7.18 17.61
N TYR A 124 8.40 -6.09 17.48
CA TYR A 124 8.36 -4.94 18.39
C TYR A 124 7.83 -3.71 17.64
N ARG A 125 6.86 -3.03 18.24
CA ARG A 125 6.33 -1.76 17.73
C ARG A 125 7.00 -0.62 18.47
N LEU A 126 7.59 0.31 17.71
CA LEU A 126 8.14 1.55 18.26
C LEU A 126 7.00 2.42 18.80
N LEU A 127 7.04 2.72 20.09
CA LEU A 127 6.03 3.53 20.78
C LEU A 127 6.47 4.99 20.88
N ASP A 128 7.74 5.18 21.24
CA ASP A 128 8.29 6.50 21.51
C ASP A 128 9.81 6.52 21.32
N VAL A 129 10.31 7.71 20.98
CA VAL A 129 11.72 7.97 20.73
C VAL A 129 12.09 9.34 21.29
N SER A 130 13.21 9.41 22.01
CA SER A 130 13.82 10.67 22.43
C SER A 130 15.33 10.60 22.26
N PHE A 131 15.91 11.59 21.60
CA PHE A 131 17.36 11.73 21.41
C PHE A 131 17.83 13.09 21.92
N ASP A 132 19.05 13.13 22.44
CA ASP A 132 19.79 14.34 22.75
C ASP A 132 21.27 14.19 22.30
N GLU A 133 22.13 15.14 22.68
CA GLU A 133 23.56 15.12 22.32
C GLU A 133 24.36 14.03 23.06
N CYS A 134 23.81 13.46 24.13
CA CYS A 134 24.48 12.51 25.01
C CYS A 134 23.99 11.07 24.80
N GLY A 135 22.86 10.86 24.14
CA GLY A 135 22.32 9.53 23.88
C GLY A 135 20.87 9.51 23.43
N GLY A 136 20.22 8.36 23.63
CA GLY A 136 18.85 8.14 23.18
C GLY A 136 18.08 7.14 24.02
N ARG A 137 16.76 7.18 23.86
CA ARG A 137 15.82 6.23 24.42
C ARG A 137 14.81 5.83 23.35
N MET A 138 14.57 4.54 23.24
CA MET A 138 13.56 3.97 22.35
C MET A 138 12.66 3.03 23.15
N ALA A 139 11.36 3.35 23.19
CA ALA A 139 10.36 2.53 23.86
C ALA A 139 9.62 1.65 22.86
N PHE A 140 9.47 0.37 23.20
CA PHE A 140 8.83 -0.63 22.37
C PHE A 140 7.69 -1.34 23.09
N GLY A 141 6.66 -1.71 22.34
CA GLY A 141 5.62 -2.62 22.78
C GLY A 141 5.61 -3.88 21.91
N SER A 142 4.81 -4.87 22.31
CA SER A 142 4.61 -6.08 21.52
C SER A 142 3.76 -5.81 20.27
N THR A 143 4.05 -6.52 19.19
CA THR A 143 3.19 -6.63 18.00
C THR A 143 3.52 -7.92 17.25
N THR A 144 2.84 -8.17 16.14
CA THR A 144 3.14 -9.27 15.23
C THR A 144 3.35 -8.77 13.81
N TYR A 145 4.04 -9.58 12.99
CA TYR A 145 4.26 -9.26 11.58
C TYR A 145 2.94 -8.98 10.84
N PHE A 146 1.86 -9.72 11.16
CA PHE A 146 0.58 -9.53 10.51
C PHE A 146 -0.16 -8.26 10.95
N ASP A 147 0.03 -7.78 12.17
CA ASP A 147 -0.57 -6.51 12.61
C ASP A 147 -0.09 -5.34 11.72
N MET A 148 1.21 -5.33 11.40
CA MET A 148 1.77 -4.34 10.46
C MET A 148 1.27 -4.58 9.04
N VAL A 149 1.28 -5.83 8.56
CA VAL A 149 0.84 -6.18 7.20
C VAL A 149 -0.62 -5.81 6.96
N ASP A 150 -1.50 -6.03 7.94
CA ASP A 150 -2.93 -5.77 7.78
C ASP A 150 -3.24 -4.28 7.55
N VAL A 151 -2.47 -3.38 8.17
CA VAL A 151 -2.58 -1.94 7.94
C VAL A 151 -1.83 -1.51 6.68
N CYS A 152 -0.55 -1.86 6.57
CA CYS A 152 0.30 -1.34 5.50
C CYS A 152 -0.10 -1.87 4.12
N GLU A 153 -0.43 -3.15 3.99
CA GLU A 153 -0.76 -3.72 2.69
C GLU A 153 -2.16 -3.31 2.21
N VAL A 154 -3.11 -2.99 3.10
CA VAL A 154 -4.43 -2.52 2.68
C VAL A 154 -4.36 -1.08 2.14
N ILE A 155 -3.60 -0.19 2.80
CA ILE A 155 -3.35 1.18 2.32
C ILE A 155 -2.56 1.15 0.99
N ALA A 156 -1.59 0.24 0.88
CA ALA A 156 -0.85 0.05 -0.36
C ALA A 156 -1.76 -0.48 -1.49
N HIS A 157 -2.72 -1.36 -1.15
CA HIS A 157 -3.70 -1.88 -2.10
C HIS A 157 -4.65 -0.79 -2.59
N GLU A 158 -5.16 0.04 -1.68
CA GLU A 158 -5.95 1.24 -2.01
C GLU A 158 -5.20 2.16 -2.97
N THR A 159 -3.95 2.50 -2.63
CA THR A 159 -3.11 3.37 -3.45
C THR A 159 -2.94 2.79 -4.86
N ALA A 160 -2.71 1.48 -4.96
CA ALA A 160 -2.58 0.79 -6.25
C ALA A 160 -3.89 0.73 -7.04
N ALA A 161 -5.04 0.60 -6.36
CA ALA A 161 -6.35 0.59 -7.00
C ALA A 161 -6.62 1.93 -7.69
N VAL A 162 -6.41 3.04 -6.98
CA VAL A 162 -6.58 4.40 -7.51
C VAL A 162 -5.58 4.69 -8.63
N TYR A 163 -4.31 4.28 -8.46
CA TYR A 163 -3.29 4.43 -9.50
C TYR A 163 -3.68 3.68 -10.79
N GLY A 164 -4.18 2.45 -10.68
CA GLY A 164 -4.63 1.66 -11.82
C GLY A 164 -5.83 2.29 -12.54
N GLN A 165 -6.81 2.78 -11.79
CA GLN A 165 -7.96 3.53 -12.34
C GLN A 165 -7.48 4.77 -13.09
N ARG A 166 -6.57 5.54 -12.51
CA ARG A 166 -6.05 6.77 -13.13
C ARG A 166 -5.30 6.50 -14.43
N ILE A 167 -4.50 5.44 -14.48
CA ILE A 167 -3.84 5.02 -15.73
C ILE A 167 -4.88 4.63 -16.77
N ALA A 168 -5.89 3.84 -16.40
CA ALA A 168 -6.95 3.42 -17.31
C ALA A 168 -7.71 4.63 -17.88
N GLU A 169 -8.04 5.62 -17.05
CA GLU A 169 -8.66 6.89 -17.47
C GLU A 169 -7.79 7.66 -18.47
N LEU A 170 -6.49 7.82 -18.17
CA LEU A 170 -5.57 8.56 -19.04
C LEU A 170 -5.39 7.87 -20.40
N LEU A 171 -5.21 6.54 -20.40
CA LEU A 171 -5.21 5.75 -21.62
C LEU A 171 -6.55 5.85 -22.35
N ALA A 172 -7.65 5.95 -21.59
CA ALA A 172 -8.98 6.08 -22.17
C ALA A 172 -9.16 7.38 -22.95
N SER A 173 -8.76 8.49 -22.33
CA SER A 173 -8.76 9.81 -22.96
C SER A 173 -7.80 9.90 -24.14
N HIS A 174 -6.65 9.20 -24.08
CA HIS A 174 -5.66 9.18 -25.15
C HIS A 174 -6.14 8.42 -26.39
N TRP A 175 -6.85 7.28 -26.25
CA TRP A 175 -7.44 6.62 -27.43
C TRP A 175 -8.61 7.41 -28.01
N MET A 176 -9.38 8.12 -27.17
CA MET A 176 -10.49 8.97 -27.62
C MET A 176 -10.02 10.21 -28.41
N THR A 177 -8.74 10.58 -28.29
CA THR A 177 -8.13 11.71 -29.01
C THR A 177 -7.33 11.30 -30.24
N CYS A 178 -7.22 10.00 -30.56
CA CYS A 178 -6.74 9.58 -31.87
C CYS A 178 -7.80 9.98 -32.92
N PRO A 179 -7.49 10.90 -33.86
CA PRO A 179 -8.40 11.14 -34.95
C PRO A 179 -8.53 9.82 -35.70
N SER A 180 -9.77 9.39 -35.95
CA SER A 180 -10.09 8.37 -36.94
C SER A 180 -9.76 8.93 -38.33
N GLY A 181 -8.47 9.11 -38.59
CA GLY A 181 -7.92 9.73 -39.78
C GLY A 181 -6.84 8.81 -40.32
N THR A 182 -7.17 8.15 -41.43
CA THR A 182 -6.26 7.43 -42.32
C THR A 182 -4.95 8.19 -42.51
N GLY A 183 -3.88 7.71 -41.88
CA GLY A 183 -2.54 8.24 -42.05
C GLY A 183 -1.61 7.75 -40.96
N SER A 184 -0.53 7.07 -41.35
CA SER A 184 0.55 6.59 -40.49
C SER A 184 1.02 7.68 -39.51
N ALA A 185 0.54 7.62 -38.26
CA ALA A 185 1.04 8.44 -37.16
C ALA A 185 1.74 7.53 -36.15
N THR A 186 3.07 7.62 -36.08
CA THR A 186 3.84 7.09 -34.96
C THR A 186 3.55 7.91 -33.71
N CYS A 187 2.69 7.39 -32.83
CA CYS A 187 2.48 7.96 -31.50
C CYS A 187 3.63 7.53 -30.58
N SER A 188 4.38 8.49 -30.06
CA SER A 188 5.41 8.25 -29.04
C SER A 188 4.84 8.63 -27.68
N ILE A 189 4.66 7.64 -26.79
CA ILE A 189 4.28 7.86 -25.40
C ILE A 189 5.52 8.32 -24.63
N PRO A 190 5.53 9.46 -23.92
CA PRO A 190 6.65 9.83 -23.06
C PRO A 190 6.73 8.84 -21.90
N GLY A 191 7.87 8.16 -21.74
CA GLY A 191 8.16 7.28 -20.58
C GLY A 191 8.00 5.78 -20.81
N VAL A 192 7.41 5.34 -21.94
CA VAL A 192 7.36 3.92 -22.30
C VAL A 192 8.07 3.76 -23.64
N GLY A 193 9.33 3.32 -23.61
CA GLY A 193 10.19 3.10 -24.78
C GLY A 193 9.75 1.96 -25.70
N ARG A 194 8.45 1.84 -26.00
CA ARG A 194 7.90 0.90 -26.98
C ARG A 194 7.19 1.67 -28.07
N SER A 195 7.83 1.69 -29.24
CA SER A 195 7.19 2.03 -30.51
C SER A 195 6.34 0.83 -30.94
N CYS A 196 5.02 1.00 -31.01
CA CYS A 196 4.13 0.01 -31.63
C CYS A 196 3.99 0.37 -33.12
N ARG A 197 4.59 -0.43 -34.01
CA ARG A 197 4.21 -0.45 -35.42
C ARG A 197 2.97 -1.31 -35.58
N VAL A 198 1.87 -0.69 -36.00
CA VAL A 198 0.73 -1.44 -36.53
C VAL A 198 1.01 -1.69 -38.01
N SER A 199 1.22 -2.94 -38.38
CA SER A 199 1.24 -3.38 -39.78
C SER A 199 -0.11 -4.01 -40.09
N THR A 200 -0.90 -3.36 -40.95
CA THR A 200 -2.09 -3.96 -41.57
C THR A 200 -1.68 -4.93 -42.69
N PRO A 201 -2.40 -6.05 -42.90
CA PRO A 201 -2.35 -6.78 -44.17
C PRO A 201 -3.01 -5.99 -45.31
#